data_AF-A0A7Y4V7W3-F1
#
_entry.id   AF-A0A7Y4V7W3-F1
#
_cell.length_a   1.000
_cell.length_b   1.000
_cell.length_c   1.000
_cell.angle_alpha   90.00
_cell.angle_beta   90.00
_cell.angle_gamma   90.00
#
_symmetry.space_group_name_H-M   'P 1'
#
loop_
_entity.id
_entity.type
_entity.pdbx_description
1 polymer ?
#
loop_
_entity_poly.entity_id
_entity_poly.type
_entity_poly.pdbx_seq_one_letter_code
_entity_poly.pdbx_strand_id
1 'polypeptide(L)'
;SSGEEVLSMAILLKEMGIHQDVQLFASDLDVNILEKAKAATYPIKNMELNEKNYIRYEGKKSLKEYYKEENGKAVFDKELMQNVSFRKHDLVKGEIFNKFDLVLCRNVMIYFNQSLQNEVLKKFHESLFKYGYLAIGSKESLIWCDVASKFLVVNNEEKVYKKIKD
;
A
#
# COMPACT_ATOMS: atom_id res chain seq x y z
N SER A 1 7.98 2.12 -5.83
CA SER A 1 8.21 2.45 -4.39
C SER A 1 9.03 1.33 -3.76
N SER A 2 10.04 1.58 -2.91
CA SER A 2 10.97 0.56 -2.38
C SER A 2 10.40 -0.38 -1.30
N GLY A 3 9.09 -0.46 -1.14
CA GLY A 3 8.41 -1.39 -0.24
C GLY A 3 8.04 -0.84 1.13
N GLU A 4 8.29 0.44 1.39
CA GLU A 4 7.97 1.06 2.68
C GLU A 4 6.48 0.96 3.02
N GLU A 5 5.59 1.14 2.03
CA GLU A 5 4.14 1.05 2.24
C GLU A 5 3.71 -0.35 2.68
N VAL A 6 4.20 -1.41 2.03
CA VAL A 6 3.86 -2.79 2.42
C VAL A 6 4.48 -3.17 3.77
N LEU A 7 5.68 -2.66 4.08
CA LEU A 7 6.30 -2.86 5.39
C LEU A 7 5.51 -2.16 6.51
N SER A 8 5.09 -0.92 6.30
CA SER A 8 4.24 -0.21 7.27
C SER A 8 2.93 -0.97 7.51
N MET A 9 2.31 -1.50 6.46
CA MET A 9 1.12 -2.34 6.60
C MET A 9 1.39 -3.64 7.36
N ALA A 10 2.51 -4.32 7.08
CA ALA A 10 2.87 -5.54 7.78
C ALA A 10 3.08 -5.30 9.29
N ILE A 11 3.77 -4.20 9.66
CA ILE A 11 3.97 -3.81 11.06
C ILE A 11 2.62 -3.52 11.73
N LEU A 12 1.76 -2.72 11.09
CA LEU A 12 0.42 -2.42 11.60
C LEU A 12 -0.39 -3.70 11.85
N LEU A 13 -0.40 -4.63 10.89
CA LEU A 13 -1.11 -5.90 11.03
C LEU A 13 -0.52 -6.79 12.13
N LYS A 14 0.81 -6.77 12.31
CA LYS A 14 1.50 -7.49 13.41
C LYS A 14 1.10 -6.91 14.76
N GLU A 15 1.00 -5.59 14.87
CA GLU A 15 0.54 -4.89 16.08
C GLU A 15 -0.95 -5.05 16.38
N MET A 16 -1.75 -5.38 15.35
CA MET A 16 -3.15 -5.76 15.48
C MET A 16 -3.33 -7.23 15.83
N GLY A 17 -2.28 -8.05 15.75
CA GLY A 17 -2.32 -9.48 16.04
C GLY A 17 -2.95 -10.34 14.94
N ILE A 18 -3.13 -9.78 13.73
CA ILE A 18 -3.82 -10.45 12.60
C ILE A 18 -2.92 -10.64 11.38
N HIS A 19 -1.61 -10.39 11.50
CA HIS A 19 -0.67 -10.50 10.38
C HIS A 19 -0.68 -11.89 9.72
N GLN A 20 -0.91 -12.95 10.49
CA GLN A 20 -0.98 -14.32 9.99
C GLN A 20 -2.27 -14.65 9.24
N ASP A 21 -3.34 -13.87 9.47
CA ASP A 21 -4.65 -14.07 8.87
C ASP A 21 -4.85 -13.23 7.60
N VAL A 22 -3.85 -12.41 7.23
CA VAL A 22 -3.94 -11.45 6.11
C VAL A 22 -2.90 -11.76 5.04
N GLN A 23 -3.38 -11.92 3.81
CA GLN A 23 -2.53 -12.00 2.62
C GLN A 23 -2.30 -10.59 2.04
N LEU A 24 -1.04 -10.16 1.98
CA LEU A 24 -0.67 -8.90 1.34
C LEU A 24 -0.23 -9.16 -0.10
N PHE A 25 -0.61 -8.25 -1.00
CA PHE A 25 -0.12 -8.24 -2.38
C PHE A 25 0.58 -6.90 -2.64
N ALA A 26 1.85 -6.96 -3.03
CA ALA A 26 2.64 -5.78 -3.37
C ALA A 26 3.05 -5.87 -4.84
N SER A 27 2.76 -4.82 -5.60
CA SER A 27 3.07 -4.81 -7.03
C SER A 27 3.72 -3.53 -7.50
N ASP A 28 4.62 -3.67 -8.46
CA ASP A 28 5.31 -2.57 -9.14
C ASP A 28 5.65 -3.05 -10.57
N LEU A 29 5.89 -2.11 -11.48
CA LEU A 29 6.31 -2.43 -12.85
C LEU A 29 7.80 -2.80 -12.90
N ASP A 30 8.60 -2.25 -11.97
CA ASP A 30 10.04 -2.48 -11.87
C ASP A 30 10.35 -3.66 -10.94
N VAL A 31 10.90 -4.73 -11.52
CA VAL A 31 11.31 -5.94 -10.80
C VAL A 31 12.43 -5.65 -9.80
N ASN A 32 13.34 -4.72 -10.09
CA ASN A 32 14.43 -4.37 -9.18
C ASN A 32 13.90 -3.71 -7.91
N ILE A 33 12.82 -2.94 -8.04
CA ILE A 33 12.14 -2.31 -6.90
C ILE A 33 11.41 -3.37 -6.07
N LEU A 34 10.80 -4.37 -6.70
CA LEU A 34 10.21 -5.51 -5.99
C LEU A 34 11.25 -6.30 -5.21
N GLU A 35 12.43 -6.56 -5.76
CA GLU A 35 13.51 -7.25 -5.03
C GLU A 35 14.01 -6.42 -3.84
N LYS A 36 14.09 -5.09 -3.96
CA LYS A 36 14.40 -4.21 -2.82
C LYS A 36 13.31 -4.26 -1.75
N ALA A 37 12.04 -4.26 -2.14
CA ALA A 37 10.92 -4.35 -1.22
C ALA A 37 10.92 -5.70 -0.46
N LYS A 38 11.16 -6.81 -1.16
CA LYS A 38 11.32 -8.15 -0.56
C LYS A 38 12.43 -8.22 0.48
N ALA A 39 13.53 -7.52 0.22
CA ALA A 39 14.67 -7.49 1.14
C ALA A 39 14.37 -6.72 2.43
N ALA A 40 13.32 -5.88 2.46
CA ALA A 40 12.90 -5.07 3.60
C ALA A 40 14.09 -4.40 4.32
N THR A 41 15.01 -3.85 3.53
CA THR A 41 16.27 -3.30 4.02
C THR A 41 16.42 -1.87 3.52
N TYR A 42 16.63 -0.94 4.46
CA TYR A 42 16.65 0.49 4.17
C TYR A 42 17.90 1.16 4.77
N PRO A 43 18.40 2.27 4.19
CA PRO A 43 19.51 3.01 4.77
C PRO A 43 19.21 3.46 6.21
N ILE A 44 20.14 3.24 7.14
CA ILE A 44 19.91 3.57 8.56
C ILE A 44 19.61 5.06 8.76
N LYS A 45 20.19 5.94 7.93
CA LYS A 45 19.95 7.38 7.94
C LYS A 45 18.48 7.78 7.74
N ASN A 46 17.66 6.91 7.15
CA ASN A 46 16.23 7.17 6.97
C ASN A 46 15.41 6.84 8.23
N MET A 47 15.97 6.04 9.17
CA MET A 47 15.22 5.54 10.32
C MET A 47 14.85 6.63 11.32
N GLU A 48 15.63 7.71 11.42
CA GLU A 48 15.25 8.82 12.32
C GLU A 48 13.91 9.45 11.92
N LEU A 49 13.71 9.71 10.62
CA LEU A 49 12.45 10.23 10.10
C LEU A 49 11.34 9.18 10.23
N ASN A 50 11.64 7.92 9.95
CA ASN A 50 10.66 6.85 10.02
C ASN A 50 10.18 6.59 11.46
N GLU A 51 11.06 6.66 12.46
CA GLU A 51 10.67 6.54 13.88
C GLU A 51 9.75 7.71 14.27
N LYS A 52 10.07 8.94 13.87
CA LYS A 52 9.20 10.11 14.13
C LYS A 52 7.82 9.93 13.51
N ASN A 53 7.75 9.43 12.27
CA ASN A 53 6.49 9.17 11.59
C ASN A 53 5.71 8.04 12.28
N TYR A 54 6.38 6.95 12.64
CA TYR A 54 5.77 5.82 13.31
C TYR A 54 5.19 6.22 14.68
N ILE A 55 5.90 7.04 15.47
CA ILE A 55 5.37 7.60 16.72
C ILE A 55 4.20 8.56 16.45
N ARG A 56 4.34 9.44 15.45
CA ARG A 56 3.28 10.41 15.07
C ARG A 56 1.97 9.72 14.71
N TYR A 57 2.04 8.54 14.10
CA TYR A 57 0.87 7.73 13.72
C TYR A 57 0.58 6.61 14.71
N GLU A 58 0.93 6.82 15.98
CA GLU A 58 0.51 6.00 17.13
C GLU A 58 0.94 4.53 17.06
N GLY A 59 2.14 4.26 16.51
CA GLY A 59 2.75 2.93 16.61
C GLY A 59 2.84 2.44 18.06
N LYS A 60 2.53 1.17 18.30
CA LYS A 60 2.31 0.66 19.68
C LYS A 60 3.58 0.34 20.46
N LYS A 61 4.72 0.27 19.76
CA LYS A 61 6.04 -0.12 20.28
C LYS A 61 7.12 0.90 19.92
N SER A 62 8.40 0.52 19.87
CA SER A 62 9.41 1.27 19.10
C SER A 62 9.61 0.65 17.71
N LEU A 63 9.84 1.47 16.68
CA LEU A 63 10.13 0.96 15.34
C LEU A 63 11.41 0.11 15.31
N LYS A 64 12.36 0.41 16.20
CA LYS A 64 13.61 -0.36 16.40
C LYS A 64 13.38 -1.82 16.81
N GLU A 65 12.22 -2.18 17.34
CA GLU A 65 11.91 -3.57 17.66
C GLU A 65 11.70 -4.44 16.41
N TYR A 66 11.45 -3.82 15.26
CA TYR A 66 11.15 -4.52 14.01
C TYR A 66 12.36 -4.69 13.09
N TYR A 67 13.51 -4.12 13.42
CA TYR A 67 14.71 -4.20 12.59
C TYR A 67 15.99 -4.31 13.40
N LYS A 68 17.06 -4.80 12.75
CA LYS A 68 18.43 -4.76 13.27
C LYS A 68 19.28 -3.84 12.41
N GLU A 69 20.24 -3.16 13.03
CA GLU A 69 21.21 -2.38 12.28
C GLU A 69 22.37 -3.27 11.84
N GLU A 70 22.59 -3.36 10.52
CA GLU A 70 23.68 -4.13 9.91
C GLU A 70 24.28 -3.34 8.76
N ASN A 71 25.60 -3.13 8.78
CA ASN A 71 26.35 -2.48 7.68
C ASN A 71 25.74 -1.13 7.22
N GLY A 72 25.31 -0.29 8.16
CA GLY A 72 24.69 1.01 7.88
C GLY A 72 23.27 0.93 7.30
N LYS A 73 22.60 -0.21 7.47
CA LYS A 73 21.22 -0.45 7.02
C LYS A 73 20.36 -0.95 8.18
N ALA A 74 19.09 -0.59 8.16
CA ALA A 74 18.05 -1.23 8.94
C ALA A 74 17.54 -2.45 8.18
N VAL A 75 17.77 -3.65 8.71
CA VAL A 75 17.31 -4.92 8.18
C VAL A 75 16.10 -5.37 8.99
N PHE A 76 14.90 -5.29 8.40
CA PHE A 76 13.67 -5.65 9.08
C PHE A 76 13.50 -7.16 9.22
N ASP A 77 12.74 -7.58 10.25
CA ASP A 77 12.41 -8.98 10.46
C ASP A 77 11.69 -9.57 9.25
N LYS A 78 12.22 -10.67 8.72
CA LYS A 78 11.68 -11.35 7.53
C LYS A 78 10.27 -11.88 7.76
N GLU A 79 9.88 -12.15 9.00
CA GLU A 79 8.52 -12.56 9.35
C GLU A 79 7.49 -11.53 8.86
N LEU A 80 7.82 -10.22 8.89
CA LEU A 80 6.93 -9.16 8.41
C LEU A 80 6.56 -9.33 6.93
N MET A 81 7.45 -9.92 6.13
CA MET A 81 7.28 -10.11 4.69
C MET A 81 6.74 -11.48 4.31
N GLN A 82 6.55 -12.40 5.26
CA GLN A 82 6.25 -13.80 4.92
C GLN A 82 4.89 -14.00 4.23
N ASN A 83 3.91 -13.14 4.53
CA ASN A 83 2.56 -13.19 3.94
C ASN A 83 2.40 -12.22 2.75
N VAL A 84 3.50 -11.71 2.21
CA VAL A 84 3.49 -10.77 1.09
C VAL A 84 3.78 -11.49 -0.23
N SER A 85 2.82 -11.44 -1.15
CA SER A 85 3.01 -11.87 -2.53
C SER A 85 3.44 -10.68 -3.39
N PHE A 86 4.69 -10.69 -3.84
CA PHE A 86 5.24 -9.67 -4.72
C PHE A 86 4.99 -10.02 -6.19
N ARG A 87 4.43 -9.10 -6.97
CA ARG A 87 4.07 -9.34 -8.38
C ARG A 87 4.49 -8.18 -9.27
N LYS A 88 5.08 -8.50 -10.42
CA LYS A 88 5.22 -7.53 -11.50
C LYS A 88 3.83 -7.27 -12.08
N HIS A 89 3.37 -6.02 -12.03
CA HIS A 89 2.04 -5.67 -12.52
C HIS A 89 2.02 -4.24 -13.07
N ASP A 90 1.36 -4.08 -14.21
CA ASP A 90 1.10 -2.78 -14.82
C ASP A 90 -0.34 -2.38 -14.50
N LEU A 91 -0.55 -1.24 -13.83
CA LEU A 91 -1.89 -0.81 -13.43
C LEU A 91 -2.82 -0.56 -14.64
N VAL A 92 -2.27 -0.11 -15.76
CA VAL A 92 -3.02 0.27 -16.97
C VAL A 92 -3.24 -0.95 -17.86
N LYS A 93 -2.21 -1.77 -18.09
CA LYS A 93 -2.30 -2.91 -19.02
C LYS A 93 -2.59 -4.24 -18.36
N GLY A 94 -2.30 -4.36 -17.06
CA GLY A 94 -2.46 -5.59 -16.32
C GLY A 94 -3.92 -5.95 -16.09
N GLU A 95 -4.18 -7.25 -16.03
CA GLU A 95 -5.51 -7.79 -15.75
C GLU A 95 -5.78 -7.84 -14.24
N ILE A 96 -7.05 -7.78 -13.88
CA ILE A 96 -7.48 -7.99 -12.50
C ILE A 96 -7.18 -9.44 -12.12
N PHE A 97 -6.37 -9.63 -11.09
CA PHE A 97 -5.89 -10.95 -10.70
C PHE A 97 -6.45 -11.45 -9.37
N ASN A 98 -7.19 -10.61 -8.62
CA ASN A 98 -7.83 -11.00 -7.38
C ASN A 98 -8.94 -10.01 -6.97
N LYS A 99 -9.67 -10.36 -5.91
CA LYS A 99 -10.51 -9.45 -5.13
C LYS A 99 -9.84 -9.12 -3.79
N PHE A 100 -10.02 -7.89 -3.32
CA PHE A 100 -9.39 -7.37 -2.11
C PHE A 100 -10.40 -6.68 -1.20
N ASP A 101 -10.13 -6.74 0.10
CA ASP A 101 -10.83 -5.94 1.13
C ASP A 101 -10.30 -4.50 1.18
N LEU A 102 -9.01 -4.31 0.86
CA LEU A 102 -8.33 -3.03 0.83
C LEU A 102 -7.39 -2.95 -0.39
N VAL A 103 -7.48 -1.86 -1.14
CA VAL A 103 -6.51 -1.48 -2.16
C VAL A 103 -5.85 -0.17 -1.74
N LEU A 104 -4.53 -0.16 -1.70
CA LEU A 104 -3.70 1.02 -1.53
C LEU A 104 -3.01 1.33 -2.86
N CYS A 105 -3.20 2.53 -3.38
CA CYS A 105 -2.50 3.00 -4.58
C CYS A 105 -2.22 4.49 -4.44
N ARG A 106 -1.16 4.84 -3.71
CA ARG A 106 -0.85 6.22 -3.36
C ARG A 106 0.28 6.79 -4.22
N ASN A 107 0.08 8.01 -4.71
CA ASN A 107 1.11 8.81 -5.39
C ASN A 107 1.61 8.22 -6.73
N VAL A 108 0.81 7.35 -7.35
CA VAL A 108 1.13 6.74 -8.66
C VAL A 108 0.25 7.32 -9.76
N MET A 109 -1.03 7.57 -9.50
CA MET A 109 -1.98 8.05 -10.50
C MET A 109 -1.73 9.51 -10.90
N ILE A 110 -1.00 10.28 -10.09
CA ILE A 110 -0.54 11.63 -10.47
C ILE A 110 0.30 11.67 -11.75
N TYR A 111 0.88 10.54 -12.17
CA TYR A 111 1.64 10.42 -13.42
C TYR A 111 0.76 10.06 -14.63
N PHE A 112 -0.54 9.84 -14.43
CA PHE A 112 -1.47 9.41 -15.46
C PHE A 112 -2.35 10.58 -15.93
N ASN A 113 -2.70 10.57 -17.21
CA ASN A 113 -3.77 11.43 -17.72
C ASN A 113 -5.15 10.93 -17.23
N GLN A 114 -6.20 11.74 -17.40
CA GLN A 114 -7.54 11.41 -16.89
C GLN A 114 -8.11 10.09 -17.45
N SER A 115 -7.83 9.76 -18.71
CA SER A 115 -8.29 8.51 -19.32
C SER A 115 -7.69 7.30 -18.60
N LEU A 116 -6.37 7.32 -18.38
CA LEU A 116 -5.66 6.26 -17.68
C LEU A 116 -6.05 6.17 -16.20
N GLN A 117 -6.26 7.30 -15.52
CA GLN A 117 -6.78 7.31 -14.15
C GLN A 117 -8.15 6.63 -14.07
N ASN A 118 -9.05 6.93 -15.02
CA ASN A 118 -10.39 6.34 -15.05
C ASN A 118 -10.33 4.81 -15.30
N GLU A 119 -9.46 4.35 -16.21
CA GLU A 119 -9.23 2.91 -16.44
C GLU A 119 -8.72 2.20 -15.18
N VAL A 120 -7.71 2.76 -14.52
CA VAL A 120 -7.14 2.19 -13.29
C VAL A 120 -8.17 2.16 -12.17
N LEU A 121 -8.96 3.23 -11.99
CA LEU A 121 -9.99 3.29 -10.95
C LEU A 121 -11.16 2.35 -11.20
N LYS A 122 -11.53 2.09 -12.46
CA LYS A 122 -12.48 1.03 -12.82
C LYS A 122 -11.93 -0.34 -12.42
N LYS A 123 -10.67 -0.63 -12.72
CA LYS A 123 -10.04 -1.89 -12.30
C LYS A 123 -9.97 -2.03 -10.79
N PHE A 124 -9.67 -0.97 -10.04
CA PHE A 124 -9.70 -1.04 -8.57
C PHE A 124 -11.11 -1.28 -8.03
N HIS A 125 -12.13 -0.62 -8.60
CA HIS A 125 -13.53 -0.89 -8.24
C HIS A 125 -13.92 -2.36 -8.51
N GLU A 126 -13.51 -2.90 -9.64
CA GLU A 126 -13.70 -4.30 -9.99
C GLU A 126 -12.83 -5.25 -9.16
N SER A 127 -11.67 -4.82 -8.67
CA SER A 127 -10.80 -5.62 -7.79
C SER A 127 -11.24 -5.56 -6.32
N LEU A 128 -12.20 -4.71 -5.95
CA LEU A 128 -12.69 -4.64 -4.57
C LEU A 128 -13.91 -5.52 -4.34
N PHE A 129 -13.93 -6.20 -3.20
CA PHE A 129 -15.17 -6.73 -2.65
C PHE A 129 -16.15 -5.59 -2.37
N LYS A 130 -17.44 -5.89 -2.39
CA LYS A 130 -18.46 -4.94 -1.94
C LYS A 130 -18.16 -4.56 -0.48
N TYR A 131 -18.20 -3.27 -0.18
CA TYR A 131 -17.79 -2.69 1.11
C TYR A 131 -16.29 -2.70 1.42
N GLY A 132 -15.44 -3.13 0.48
CA GLY A 132 -14.00 -2.93 0.54
C GLY A 132 -13.59 -1.47 0.39
N TYR A 133 -12.34 -1.18 0.72
CA TYR A 133 -11.80 0.16 0.82
C TYR A 133 -10.73 0.44 -0.24
N LEU A 134 -10.75 1.64 -0.79
CA LEU A 134 -9.72 2.18 -1.65
C LEU A 134 -9.09 3.38 -0.96
N ALA A 135 -7.77 3.39 -0.81
CA ALA A 135 -7.03 4.57 -0.39
C ALA A 135 -6.02 4.99 -1.47
N ILE A 136 -6.05 6.26 -1.82
CA ILE A 136 -5.17 6.86 -2.83
C ILE A 136 -4.32 7.98 -2.21
N GLY A 137 -3.43 8.56 -2.98
CA GLY A 137 -2.58 9.67 -2.54
C GLY A 137 -3.40 10.93 -2.29
N SER A 138 -2.95 11.77 -1.35
CA SER A 138 -3.67 13.00 -0.95
C SER A 138 -3.89 14.01 -2.09
N LYS A 139 -3.06 13.95 -3.15
CA LYS A 139 -3.18 14.77 -4.37
C LYS A 139 -4.00 14.12 -5.48
N GLU A 140 -4.56 12.94 -5.24
CA GLU A 140 -5.34 12.15 -6.18
C GLU A 140 -6.83 12.23 -5.80
N SER A 141 -7.72 11.98 -6.77
CA SER A 141 -9.16 12.12 -6.57
C SER A 141 -9.96 11.26 -7.53
N LEU A 142 -11.12 10.79 -7.06
CA LEU A 142 -12.09 10.06 -7.87
C LEU A 142 -13.05 10.97 -8.65
N ILE A 143 -13.07 12.29 -8.39
CA ILE A 143 -14.15 13.22 -8.83
C ILE A 143 -14.52 13.08 -10.31
N TRP A 144 -13.55 12.82 -11.19
CA TRP A 144 -13.73 12.79 -12.64
C TRP A 144 -13.95 11.38 -13.21
N CYS A 145 -14.00 10.36 -12.35
CA CYS A 145 -14.03 8.96 -12.78
C CYS A 145 -15.46 8.42 -12.82
N ASP A 146 -15.74 7.55 -13.79
CA ASP A 146 -17.11 7.06 -14.04
C ASP A 146 -17.67 6.26 -12.86
N VAL A 147 -16.77 5.62 -12.11
CA VAL A 147 -17.11 4.80 -10.93
C VAL A 147 -17.18 5.60 -9.63
N ALA A 148 -16.93 6.92 -9.64
CA ALA A 148 -16.89 7.73 -8.42
C ALA A 148 -18.17 7.63 -7.59
N SER A 149 -19.33 7.64 -8.25
CA SER A 149 -20.65 7.51 -7.61
C SER A 149 -20.92 6.14 -6.97
N LYS A 150 -20.05 5.15 -7.24
CA LYS A 150 -20.08 3.81 -6.62
C LYS A 150 -19.25 3.74 -5.33
N PHE A 151 -18.59 4.83 -4.95
CA PHE A 151 -17.84 4.95 -3.71
C PHE A 151 -18.48 5.96 -2.75
N LEU A 152 -18.42 5.66 -1.46
CA LEU A 152 -18.65 6.59 -0.37
C LEU A 152 -17.30 7.17 0.08
N VAL A 153 -17.24 8.49 0.30
CA VAL A 153 -16.07 9.14 0.89
C VAL A 153 -16.06 8.86 2.39
N VAL A 154 -15.04 8.14 2.87
CA VAL A 154 -14.88 7.80 4.29
C VAL A 154 -13.99 8.84 4.98
N ASN A 155 -12.90 9.23 4.30
CA ASN A 155 -12.04 10.32 4.75
C ASN A 155 -11.55 11.10 3.52
N ASN A 156 -11.91 12.38 3.43
CA ASN A 156 -11.55 13.21 2.28
C ASN A 156 -10.11 13.74 2.34
N GLU A 157 -9.54 13.90 3.54
CA GLU A 157 -8.17 14.38 3.73
C GLU A 157 -7.17 13.30 3.33
N GLU A 158 -7.36 12.08 3.83
CA GLU A 158 -6.52 10.92 3.54
C GLU A 158 -6.92 10.16 2.26
N LYS A 159 -7.98 10.63 1.57
CA LYS A 159 -8.51 10.06 0.33
C LYS A 159 -8.85 8.56 0.46
N VAL A 160 -9.64 8.25 1.47
CA VAL A 160 -10.16 6.91 1.75
C VAL A 160 -11.62 6.83 1.31
N TYR A 161 -11.91 5.80 0.53
CA TYR A 161 -13.20 5.55 -0.10
C TYR A 161 -13.68 4.13 0.19
N LYS A 162 -14.99 3.94 0.30
CA LYS A 162 -15.61 2.62 0.48
C LYS A 162 -16.49 2.29 -0.71
N LYS A 163 -16.29 1.12 -1.33
CA LYS A 163 -17.15 0.63 -2.41
C LYS A 163 -18.55 0.31 -1.86
N ILE A 164 -19.60 0.91 -2.43
CA ILE A 164 -20.99 0.70 -1.97
C ILE A 164 -21.90 0.06 -3.03
N LYS A 165 -21.47 0.03 -4.29
CA LYS A 165 -22.21 -0.54 -5.43
C LYS A 165 -21.27 -1.31 -6.34
N ASP A 166 -21.80 -2.31 -7.04
CA ASP A 166 -21.12 -3.00 -8.15
C ASP A 166 -21.31 -2.25 -9.49
#